data_AF-A0A258JZD8-F1
#
_entry.id   AF-A0A258JZD8-F1
#
_cell.length_a   1.000
_cell.length_b   1.000
_cell.length_c   1.000
_cell.angle_alpha   90.00
_cell.angle_beta   90.00
_cell.angle_gamma   90.00
#
_symmetry.space_group_name_H-M   'P 1'
#
loop_
_entity.id
_entity.type
_entity.pdbx_description
1 polymer ?
#
loop_
_entity_poly.entity_id
_entity_poly.type
_entity_poly.pdbx_seq_one_letter_code
_entity_poly.pdbx_strand_id
1 'polypeptide(L)'
;MKTLSVINEIKIVQLANDLVPIKPICEALGIDESAQRKKIQEDEYFSSTAVLSTAVGADKKEREMLCLPLPYIFSWLATINPKNVKEEARAAVQLYRMKCSQVIYEAMFLKNKFLQEKDILIEEKLKELESIRDNFKNAKLKLDDATKELKEARTTTFDDWQKNNNQGSMFDIDGFIE
;
A
#
# COMPACT_ATOMS: atom_id res chain seq x y z
N MET A 1 -14.54 31.47 -10.70
CA MET A 1 -13.06 31.37 -10.60
C MET A 1 -12.67 31.25 -9.14
N LYS A 2 -11.78 30.32 -8.80
CA LYS A 2 -11.27 30.11 -7.43
C LYS A 2 -9.78 30.45 -7.41
N THR A 3 -9.33 31.26 -6.44
CA THR A 3 -7.88 31.48 -6.26
C THR A 3 -7.26 30.23 -5.65
N LEU A 4 -6.26 29.68 -6.33
CA LEU A 4 -5.50 28.52 -5.86
C LEU A 4 -4.34 28.95 -4.97
N SER A 5 -3.63 30.00 -5.39
CA SER A 5 -2.46 30.52 -4.69
C SER A 5 -2.13 31.94 -5.14
N VAL A 6 -1.28 32.61 -4.38
CA VAL A 6 -0.64 33.88 -4.75
C VAL A 6 0.85 33.67 -4.65
N ILE A 7 1.57 33.85 -5.77
CA ILE A 7 3.03 33.67 -5.85
C ILE A 7 3.61 34.95 -6.44
N ASN A 8 4.53 35.59 -5.73
CA ASN A 8 5.14 36.86 -6.16
C ASN A 8 4.07 37.89 -6.61
N GLU A 9 3.05 38.06 -5.78
CA GLU A 9 1.90 38.96 -6.01
C GLU A 9 0.97 38.59 -7.18
N ILE A 10 1.27 37.52 -7.92
CA ILE A 10 0.46 37.03 -9.02
C ILE A 10 -0.53 35.98 -8.51
N LYS A 11 -1.82 36.24 -8.77
CA LYS A 11 -2.91 35.31 -8.45
C LYS A 11 -2.96 34.18 -9.48
N ILE A 12 -2.81 32.95 -9.00
CA ILE A 12 -3.08 31.74 -9.78
C ILE A 12 -4.53 31.35 -9.54
N VAL A 13 -5.31 31.28 -10.62
CA VAL A 13 -6.75 31.05 -10.57
C VAL A 13 -7.13 29.75 -11.29
N GLN A 14 -8.10 29.05 -10.71
CA GLN A 14 -8.81 27.94 -11.32
C GLN A 14 -10.08 28.46 -12.00
N LEU A 15 -10.24 28.10 -13.27
CA LEU A 15 -11.42 28.36 -14.09
C LEU A 15 -12.54 27.35 -13.74
N ALA A 16 -13.72 27.50 -14.34
CA ALA A 16 -14.91 26.70 -13.98
C ALA A 16 -14.78 25.18 -14.23
N ASN A 17 -13.89 24.76 -15.15
CA ASN A 17 -13.67 23.36 -15.53
C ASN A 17 -12.38 22.77 -14.96
N ASP A 18 -11.96 23.22 -13.77
CA ASP A 18 -10.68 22.82 -13.15
C ASP A 18 -9.44 23.09 -14.00
N LEU A 19 -9.57 24.00 -14.98
CA LEU A 19 -8.49 24.45 -15.83
C LEU A 19 -7.70 25.56 -15.15
N VAL A 20 -6.40 25.54 -15.34
CA VAL A 20 -5.47 26.55 -14.82
C VAL A 20 -4.65 27.11 -15.98
N PRO A 21 -4.70 28.42 -16.24
CA PRO A 21 -3.87 29.05 -17.26
C PRO A 21 -2.41 29.00 -16.84
N ILE A 22 -1.52 28.60 -17.75
CA ILE A 22 -0.09 28.49 -17.45
C ILE A 22 0.60 29.86 -17.38
N LYS A 23 0.07 30.86 -18.10
CA LYS A 23 0.71 32.17 -18.24
C LYS A 23 0.93 32.89 -16.91
N PRO A 24 -0.08 33.03 -16.02
CA PRO A 24 0.15 33.61 -14.68
C PRO A 24 1.21 32.86 -13.86
N ILE A 25 1.30 31.54 -14.02
CA ILE A 25 2.32 30.72 -13.34
C ILE A 25 3.70 31.03 -13.91
N CYS A 26 3.82 31.12 -15.23
CA CYS A 26 5.07 31.49 -15.89
C CYS A 26 5.55 32.88 -15.46
N GLU A 27 4.65 33.87 -15.37
CA GLU A 27 4.94 35.22 -14.90
C GLU A 27 5.41 35.23 -13.43
N ALA A 28 4.74 34.44 -12.58
CA ALA A 28 5.08 34.31 -11.16
C ALA A 28 6.48 33.71 -10.95
N LEU A 29 6.82 32.68 -11.73
CA LEU A 29 8.14 32.04 -11.68
C LEU A 29 9.21 32.79 -12.48
N GLY A 30 8.81 33.71 -13.35
CA GLY A 30 9.68 34.43 -14.27
C GLY A 30 10.33 33.53 -15.33
N ILE A 31 9.53 32.63 -15.92
CA ILE A 31 9.93 31.77 -17.03
C ILE A 31 9.22 32.18 -18.32
N ASP A 32 9.84 31.89 -19.46
CA ASP A 32 9.27 32.22 -20.77
C ASP A 32 8.05 31.35 -21.08
N GLU A 33 6.87 31.98 -21.18
CA GLU A 33 5.59 31.31 -21.42
C GLU A 33 5.53 30.65 -22.80
N SER A 34 6.12 31.27 -23.83
CA SER A 34 6.13 30.70 -25.18
C SER A 34 6.93 29.39 -25.25
N ALA A 35 8.09 29.33 -24.59
CA ALA A 35 8.89 28.12 -24.46
C ALA A 35 8.17 27.04 -23.67
N GLN A 36 7.45 27.38 -22.60
CA GLN A 36 6.66 26.39 -21.84
C GLN A 36 5.47 25.87 -22.66
N ARG A 37 4.76 26.74 -23.38
CA ARG A 37 3.68 26.35 -24.30
C ARG A 37 4.18 25.37 -25.35
N LYS A 38 5.34 25.65 -25.97
CA LYS A 38 5.96 24.75 -26.94
C LYS A 38 6.26 23.37 -26.33
N LYS A 39 6.88 23.33 -25.15
CA LYS A 39 7.17 22.07 -24.43
C LYS A 39 5.90 21.26 -24.12
N ILE A 40 4.84 21.94 -23.67
CA ILE A 40 3.55 21.29 -23.40
C ILE A 40 2.95 20.69 -24.68
N GLN A 41 3.09 21.38 -25.82
CA GLN A 41 2.57 20.91 -27.10
C GLN A 41 3.39 19.78 -27.72
N GLU A 42 4.70 19.75 -27.49
CA GLU A 42 5.60 18.69 -27.96
C GLU A 42 5.53 17.42 -27.10
N ASP A 43 5.07 17.54 -25.85
CA ASP A 43 4.90 16.42 -24.93
C ASP A 43 3.51 15.78 -25.10
N GLU A 44 3.47 14.51 -25.50
CA GLU A 44 2.22 13.77 -25.75
C GLU A 44 1.31 13.69 -24.51
N TYR A 45 1.90 13.57 -23.31
CA TYR A 45 1.16 13.49 -22.07
C TYR A 45 0.47 14.81 -21.73
N PHE A 46 1.16 15.94 -21.85
CA PHE A 46 0.56 17.25 -21.58
C PHE A 46 -0.35 17.73 -22.72
N SER A 47 0.06 17.57 -23.97
CA SER A 47 -0.68 18.05 -25.15
C SER A 47 -2.06 17.39 -25.27
N SER A 48 -2.21 16.13 -24.86
CA SER A 48 -3.49 15.41 -24.87
C SER A 48 -4.59 16.04 -24.01
N THR A 49 -4.21 16.90 -23.04
CA THR A 49 -5.16 17.56 -22.11
C THR A 49 -5.09 19.08 -22.14
N ALA A 50 -4.11 19.65 -22.84
CA ALA A 50 -3.94 21.09 -22.95
C ALA A 50 -5.05 21.70 -23.82
N VAL A 51 -5.69 22.76 -23.32
CA VAL A 51 -6.79 23.42 -24.02
C VAL A 51 -6.59 24.93 -24.02
N LEU A 52 -7.06 25.58 -25.07
CA LEU A 52 -7.16 27.05 -25.10
C LEU A 52 -8.47 27.45 -24.43
N SER A 53 -8.40 28.38 -23.48
CA SER A 53 -9.56 28.88 -22.76
C SER A 53 -9.44 30.37 -22.48
N THR A 54 -10.58 31.06 -22.43
CA THR A 54 -10.63 32.48 -22.08
C THR A 54 -10.38 32.65 -20.59
N ALA A 55 -9.33 33.40 -20.25
CA ALA A 55 -8.97 33.76 -18.89
C ALA A 55 -8.75 35.27 -18.76
N VAL A 56 -9.00 35.81 -17.58
CA VAL A 56 -8.73 37.22 -17.28
C VAL A 56 -7.24 37.39 -17.01
N GLY A 57 -6.56 38.14 -17.87
CA GLY A 57 -5.15 38.49 -17.71
C GLY A 57 -4.91 39.50 -16.59
N ALA A 58 -3.63 39.74 -16.28
CA ALA A 58 -3.21 40.75 -15.31
C ALA A 58 -3.73 42.17 -15.65
N ASP A 59 -3.96 42.44 -16.93
CA ASP A 59 -4.55 43.68 -17.46
C ASP A 59 -6.08 43.78 -17.26
N LYS A 60 -6.69 42.81 -16.55
CA LYS A 60 -8.14 42.65 -16.35
C LYS A 60 -8.92 42.46 -17.65
N LYS A 61 -8.25 42.09 -18.75
CA LYS A 61 -8.90 41.78 -20.02
C LYS A 61 -8.98 40.28 -20.23
N GLU A 62 -10.02 39.86 -20.92
CA GLU A 62 -10.14 38.49 -21.38
C GLU A 62 -9.13 38.21 -22.49
N ARG A 63 -8.39 37.11 -22.34
CA ARG A 63 -7.42 36.61 -23.31
C ARG A 63 -7.57 35.11 -23.44
N GLU A 64 -7.35 34.62 -24.65
CA GLU A 64 -7.18 33.19 -24.85
C GLU A 64 -5.81 32.76 -24.30
N MET A 65 -5.80 31.77 -23.40
CA MET A 65 -4.60 31.25 -22.76
C MET A 65 -4.58 29.73 -22.81
N LEU A 66 -3.38 29.16 -22.96
CA LEU A 66 -3.18 27.73 -22.79
C LEU A 66 -3.41 27.36 -21.32
N CYS A 67 -4.27 26.38 -21.11
CA CYS A 67 -4.63 25.86 -19.80
C CYS A 67 -4.34 24.37 -19.74
N LEU A 68 -3.97 23.91 -18.54
CA LEU A 68 -3.93 22.49 -18.19
C LEU A 68 -4.98 22.20 -17.11
N PRO A 69 -5.55 20.99 -17.05
CA PRO A 69 -6.31 20.56 -15.90
C PRO A 69 -5.44 20.61 -14.63
N LEU A 70 -6.04 20.97 -13.49
CA LEU A 70 -5.34 21.16 -12.23
C LEU A 70 -4.40 19.99 -11.84
N PRO A 71 -4.76 18.70 -12.00
CA PRO A 71 -3.84 17.61 -11.69
C PRO A 71 -2.54 17.65 -12.52
N TYR A 72 -2.63 18.05 -13.78
CA TYR A 72 -1.51 18.10 -14.72
C TYR A 72 -0.58 19.29 -14.45
N ILE A 73 -1.09 20.36 -13.82
CA ILE A 73 -0.25 21.48 -13.36
C ILE A 73 0.82 20.98 -12.38
N PHE A 74 0.48 20.07 -11.48
CA PHE A 74 1.44 19.57 -10.50
C PHE A 74 2.60 18.81 -11.16
N SER A 75 2.28 17.95 -12.13
CA SER A 75 3.27 17.22 -12.92
C SER A 75 4.11 18.16 -13.77
N TRP A 76 3.48 19.13 -14.45
CA TRP A 76 4.19 20.12 -15.27
C TRP A 76 5.15 20.97 -14.42
N LEU A 77 4.73 21.47 -13.26
CA LEU A 77 5.58 22.23 -12.34
C LEU A 77 6.83 21.45 -11.91
N ALA A 78 6.72 20.13 -11.75
CA ALA A 78 7.84 19.27 -11.35
C ALA A 78 8.92 19.16 -12.46
N THR A 79 8.58 19.46 -13.72
CA THR A 79 9.51 19.49 -14.86
C THR A 79 10.32 20.78 -14.95
N ILE A 80 9.89 21.85 -14.26
CA ILE A 80 10.54 23.16 -14.34
C ILE A 80 11.93 23.09 -13.70
N ASN A 81 12.95 23.49 -14.45
CA ASN A 81 14.31 23.56 -13.95
C ASN A 81 14.50 24.82 -13.07
N PRO A 82 14.87 24.70 -11.77
CA PRO A 82 15.13 25.83 -10.90
C PRO A 82 16.18 26.81 -11.44
N LYS A 83 17.11 26.36 -12.30
CA LYS A 83 18.09 27.28 -12.92
C LYS A 83 17.45 28.30 -13.87
N ASN A 84 16.26 28.01 -14.38
CA ASN A 84 15.57 28.84 -15.37
C ASN A 84 14.54 29.78 -14.74
N VAL A 85 14.30 29.70 -13.43
CA VAL A 85 13.34 30.58 -12.73
C VAL A 85 14.05 31.79 -12.11
N LYS A 86 13.27 32.82 -11.77
CA LYS A 86 13.71 33.98 -10.96
C LYS A 86 14.38 33.52 -9.67
N GLU A 87 15.39 34.26 -9.23
CA GLU A 87 16.22 33.90 -8.07
C GLU A 87 15.39 33.67 -6.81
N GLU A 88 14.39 34.51 -6.58
CA GLU A 88 13.48 34.44 -5.43
C GLU A 88 12.58 33.19 -5.46
N ALA A 89 12.33 32.62 -6.64
CA ALA A 89 11.50 31.42 -6.82
C ALA A 89 12.29 30.10 -6.76
N ARG A 90 13.63 30.15 -6.88
CA ARG A 90 14.47 28.94 -7.03
C ARG A 90 14.31 27.96 -5.87
N ALA A 91 14.40 28.47 -4.64
CA ALA A 91 14.30 27.66 -3.43
C ALA A 91 12.92 26.98 -3.32
N ALA A 92 11.85 27.69 -3.65
CA ALA A 92 10.49 27.16 -3.63
C ALA A 92 10.29 26.06 -4.69
N VAL A 93 10.76 26.27 -5.92
CA VAL A 93 10.67 25.27 -6.99
C VAL A 93 11.52 24.04 -6.67
N GLN A 94 12.72 24.21 -6.10
CA GLN A 94 13.56 23.09 -5.67
C GLN A 94 12.89 22.27 -4.56
N LEU A 95 12.35 22.94 -3.54
CA LEU A 95 11.60 22.29 -2.45
C LEU A 95 10.38 21.55 -2.99
N TYR A 96 9.65 22.15 -3.92
CA TYR A 96 8.50 21.53 -4.57
C TYR A 96 8.90 20.22 -5.27
N ARG A 97 9.96 20.24 -6.09
CA ARG A 97 10.45 19.04 -6.79
C ARG A 97 10.88 17.94 -5.82
N MET A 98 11.58 18.30 -4.74
CA MET A 98 11.98 17.35 -3.69
C MET A 98 10.75 16.69 -3.04
N LYS A 99 9.72 17.49 -2.70
CA LYS A 99 8.46 16.97 -2.14
C LYS A 99 7.74 16.06 -3.13
N CYS A 100 7.69 16.41 -4.41
CA CYS A 100 7.12 15.54 -5.44
C CYS A 100 7.83 14.18 -5.48
N SER A 101 9.16 14.17 -5.51
CA SER A 101 9.94 12.92 -5.48
C SER A 101 9.67 12.08 -4.23
N GLN A 102 9.58 12.72 -3.06
CA GLN A 102 9.26 12.04 -1.81
C GLN A 102 7.87 11.41 -1.84
N VAL A 103 6.84 12.17 -2.24
CA VAL A 103 5.46 11.68 -2.31
C VAL A 103 5.34 10.51 -3.30
N ILE A 104 6.00 10.61 -4.46
CA ILE A 104 6.02 9.52 -5.45
C ILE A 104 6.70 8.28 -4.87
N TYR A 105 7.84 8.45 -4.19
CA TYR A 105 8.56 7.34 -3.56
C TYR A 105 7.72 6.66 -2.47
N GLU A 106 7.08 7.43 -1.59
CA GLU A 106 6.20 6.90 -0.55
C GLU A 106 5.00 6.16 -1.13
N ALA A 107 4.29 6.80 -2.06
CA ALA A 107 3.04 6.27 -2.61
C ALA A 107 3.25 5.05 -3.52
N MET A 108 4.32 5.04 -4.32
CA MET A 108 4.54 4.00 -5.34
C MET A 108 5.55 2.94 -4.90
N PHE A 109 6.58 3.28 -4.13
CA PHE A 109 7.61 2.32 -3.76
C PHE A 109 7.37 1.76 -2.35
N LEU A 110 7.33 2.62 -1.33
CA LEU A 110 7.21 2.15 0.06
C LEU A 110 5.90 1.40 0.31
N LYS A 111 4.78 1.88 -0.25
CA LYS A 111 3.50 1.19 -0.15
C LYS A 111 3.55 -0.23 -0.74
N ASN A 112 4.13 -0.39 -1.93
CA ASN A 112 4.24 -1.70 -2.58
C ASN A 112 5.19 -2.63 -1.83
N LYS A 113 6.34 -2.09 -1.36
CA LYS A 113 7.28 -2.84 -0.52
C LYS A 113 6.61 -3.35 0.76
N PHE A 114 5.88 -2.49 1.46
CA PHE A 114 5.12 -2.88 2.66
C PHE A 114 4.12 -4.00 2.38
N LEU A 115 3.38 -3.93 1.27
CA LEU A 115 2.41 -4.97 0.92
C LEU A 115 3.10 -6.32 0.68
N GLN A 116 4.22 -6.33 -0.05
CA GLN A 116 5.01 -7.55 -0.29
C GLN A 116 5.54 -8.16 1.01
N GLU A 117 6.15 -7.35 1.87
CA GLU A 117 6.67 -7.82 3.18
C GLU A 117 5.54 -8.35 4.07
N LYS A 118 4.39 -7.68 4.07
CA LYS A 118 3.20 -8.11 4.81
C LYS A 118 2.69 -9.46 4.31
N ASP A 119 2.65 -9.67 2.99
CA ASP A 119 2.13 -10.92 2.42
C ASP A 119 3.05 -12.10 2.74
N ILE A 120 4.37 -11.93 2.67
CA ILE A 120 5.36 -12.92 3.12
C ILE A 120 5.13 -13.28 4.60
N LEU A 121 5.00 -12.26 5.47
CA LEU A 121 4.77 -12.47 6.89
C LEU A 121 3.45 -13.22 7.16
N ILE A 122 2.40 -12.91 6.41
CA ILE A 122 1.11 -13.61 6.53
C ILE A 122 1.27 -15.08 6.15
N GLU A 123 1.96 -15.39 5.06
CA GLU A 123 2.20 -16.79 4.65
C GLU A 123 2.97 -17.58 5.70
N GLU A 124 4.01 -17.00 6.30
CA GLU A 124 4.76 -17.61 7.40
C GLU A 124 3.87 -17.88 8.61
N LYS A 125 3.04 -16.90 8.99
CA LYS A 125 2.13 -17.03 10.15
C LYS A 125 1.01 -18.03 9.89
N LEU A 126 0.53 -18.16 8.66
CA LEU A 126 -0.46 -19.18 8.29
C LEU A 126 0.13 -20.59 8.43
N LYS A 127 1.36 -20.82 7.95
CA LYS A 127 2.05 -22.12 8.12
C LYS A 127 2.25 -22.48 9.59
N GLU A 128 2.65 -21.51 10.41
CA GLU A 128 2.79 -21.70 11.86
C GLU A 128 1.44 -22.07 12.51
N LEU A 129 0.38 -21.35 12.15
CA LEU A 129 -0.97 -21.60 12.65
C LEU A 129 -1.49 -22.99 12.27
N GLU A 130 -1.26 -23.42 11.04
CA GLU A 130 -1.62 -24.77 10.57
C GLU A 130 -0.91 -25.85 11.39
N SER A 131 0.40 -25.71 11.60
CA SER A 131 1.17 -26.66 12.43
C SER A 131 0.65 -26.74 13.86
N ILE A 132 0.34 -25.59 14.49
CA ILE A 132 -0.25 -25.55 15.83
C ILE A 132 -1.61 -26.25 15.85
N ARG A 133 -2.44 -26.03 14.82
CA ARG A 133 -3.76 -26.65 14.71
C ARG A 133 -3.68 -28.17 14.62
N ASP A 134 -2.76 -28.68 13.80
CA ASP A 134 -2.54 -30.12 13.65
C ASP A 134 -2.00 -30.75 14.93
N ASN A 135 -1.05 -30.09 15.60
CA ASN A 135 -0.52 -30.53 16.88
C ASN A 135 -1.61 -30.59 17.96
N PHE A 136 -2.47 -29.56 18.05
CA PHE A 136 -3.59 -29.55 18.97
C PHE A 136 -4.59 -30.67 18.68
N LYS A 137 -4.95 -30.88 17.40
CA LYS A 137 -5.84 -31.97 16.98
C LYS A 137 -5.29 -33.33 17.42
N ASN A 138 -4.01 -33.57 17.17
CA ASN A 138 -3.35 -34.82 17.56
C ASN A 138 -3.27 -34.99 19.08
N ALA A 139 -2.97 -33.93 19.83
CA ALA A 139 -2.94 -33.96 21.28
C ALA A 139 -4.34 -34.24 21.87
N LYS A 140 -5.39 -33.66 21.28
CA LYS A 140 -6.78 -33.92 21.67
C LYS A 140 -7.17 -35.38 21.44
N LEU A 141 -6.84 -35.95 20.28
CA LEU A 141 -7.10 -37.37 20.00
C LEU A 141 -6.43 -38.27 21.05
N LYS A 142 -5.15 -38.02 21.36
CA LYS A 142 -4.43 -38.76 22.40
C LYS A 142 -5.08 -38.63 23.78
N LEU A 143 -5.58 -37.43 24.12
CA LEU A 143 -6.29 -37.21 25.38
C LEU A 143 -7.60 -38.00 25.43
N ASP A 144 -8.36 -37.99 24.35
CA ASP A 144 -9.63 -38.70 24.23
C ASP A 144 -9.40 -40.23 24.37
N ASP A 145 -8.37 -40.77 23.71
CA ASP A 145 -7.97 -42.18 23.80
C ASP A 145 -7.55 -42.56 25.23
N ALA A 146 -6.64 -41.80 25.85
CA ALA A 146 -6.19 -42.06 27.22
C ALA A 146 -7.33 -41.95 28.25
N THR A 147 -8.30 -41.05 28.01
CA THR A 147 -9.50 -40.92 28.85
C THR A 147 -10.40 -42.15 28.73
N LYS A 148 -10.54 -42.70 27.52
CA LYS A 148 -11.28 -43.94 27.27
C LYS A 148 -10.61 -45.13 27.95
N GLU A 149 -9.30 -45.30 27.79
CA GLU A 149 -8.52 -46.38 28.42
C GLU A 149 -8.62 -46.33 29.95
N LEU A 150 -8.51 -45.13 30.55
CA LEU A 150 -8.68 -44.95 32.00
C LEU A 150 -10.09 -45.37 32.47
N LYS A 151 -11.13 -45.03 31.69
CA LYS A 151 -12.50 -45.42 32.01
C LYS A 151 -12.68 -46.93 31.97
N GLU A 152 -12.14 -47.60 30.94
CA GLU A 152 -12.18 -49.05 30.80
C GLU A 152 -11.45 -49.75 31.95
N ALA A 153 -10.24 -49.29 32.28
CA ALA A 153 -9.45 -49.80 33.40
C ALA A 153 -10.16 -49.64 34.75
N ARG A 154 -10.85 -48.51 34.98
CA ARG A 154 -11.64 -48.28 36.20
C ARG A 154 -12.83 -49.23 36.35
N THR A 155 -13.37 -49.73 35.24
CA THR A 155 -14.52 -50.64 35.23
C THR A 155 -14.14 -52.12 35.20
N THR A 156 -12.85 -52.44 34.99
CA THR A 156 -12.36 -53.82 34.93
C THR A 156 -12.47 -54.46 36.31
N THR A 157 -13.06 -55.65 36.38
CA THR A 157 -13.22 -56.40 37.63
C THR A 157 -12.12 -57.45 37.81
N PHE A 158 -11.99 -57.99 39.04
CA PHE A 158 -11.05 -59.09 39.32
C PHE A 158 -11.37 -60.34 38.51
N ASP A 159 -12.66 -60.66 38.30
CA ASP A 159 -13.09 -61.79 37.48
C ASP A 159 -12.70 -61.62 36.01
N ASP A 160 -12.81 -60.40 35.47
CA ASP A 160 -12.39 -60.08 34.10
C ASP A 160 -10.86 -60.22 33.94
N TRP A 161 -10.10 -59.76 34.93
CA TRP A 161 -8.64 -59.90 34.98
C TRP A 161 -8.21 -61.37 35.07
N GLN A 162 -8.87 -62.17 35.92
CA GLN A 162 -8.57 -63.59 36.10
C GLN A 162 -8.89 -64.40 34.84
N LYS A 163 -9.99 -64.11 34.13
CA LYS A 163 -10.31 -64.76 32.84
C LYS A 163 -9.29 -64.46 31.74
N ASN A 164 -8.82 -63.21 31.64
CA ASN A 164 -7.81 -62.83 30.64
C ASN A 164 -6.43 -63.43 30.93
N ASN A 165 -6.06 -63.58 32.21
CA ASN A 165 -4.74 -64.13 32.58
C ASN A 165 -4.71 -65.67 32.69
N ASN A 166 -5.86 -66.33 32.90
CA ASN A 166 -5.91 -67.80 32.93
C ASN A 166 -5.79 -68.47 31.53
N GLN A 167 -5.70 -67.70 30.44
CA GLN A 167 -5.40 -68.24 29.11
C GLN A 167 -3.89 -68.43 28.86
N GLY A 168 -3.02 -67.98 29.77
CA GLY A 168 -1.58 -68.25 29.74
C GLY A 168 -1.10 -68.76 31.10
N SER A 169 -0.68 -70.02 31.16
CA SER A 169 -0.13 -70.71 32.34
C SER A 169 -1.14 -71.09 33.43
N MET A 170 -1.87 -72.18 33.17
CA MET A 170 -2.24 -73.12 34.22
C MET A 170 -0.94 -73.72 34.75
N PHE A 171 -0.65 -73.55 36.04
CA PHE A 171 0.42 -74.28 36.70
C PHE A 171 0.40 -75.75 36.23
N ASP A 172 1.51 -76.23 35.64
CA ASP A 172 1.80 -77.65 35.52
C ASP A 172 1.86 -78.21 36.94
N ILE A 173 0.76 -78.78 37.43
CA ILE A 173 0.69 -79.46 38.73
C ILE A 173 0.89 -80.98 38.57
N ASP A 174 1.62 -81.42 37.54
CA ASP A 174 1.95 -82.84 37.34
C ASP A 174 3.08 -83.34 38.28
N GLY A 175 3.57 -82.50 39.20
CA GLY A 175 4.59 -82.85 40.18
C GLY A 175 4.10 -83.04 41.62
N PHE A 176 2.78 -83.05 41.87
CA PHE A 176 2.24 -83.04 43.24
C PHE A 176 1.05 -83.98 43.44
N ILE A 177 1.14 -85.23 42.97
CA ILE A 177 0.51 -86.41 43.60
C ILE A 177 1.43 -87.60 43.29
N GLU A 178 1.70 -88.40 44.34
CA GLU A 178 2.60 -89.56 44.45
C GLU A 178 2.65 -90.55 43.27
#